data_AF-A0A965Q7L4-F1
#
_entry.id   AF-A0A965Q7L4-F1
#
_cell.length_a   1.000
_cell.length_b   1.000
_cell.length_c   1.000
_cell.angle_alpha   90.00
_cell.angle_beta   90.00
_cell.angle_gamma   90.00
#
_symmetry.space_group_name_H-M   'P 1'
#
loop_
_entity.id
_entity.type
_entity.pdbx_description
1 polymer ?
#
loop_
_entity_poly.entity_id
_entity_poly.type
_entity_poly.pdbx_seq_one_letter_code
_entity_poly.pdbx_strand_id
1 'polypeptide(L)'
;EEFLDEKLSAQARLKKRQAFARFRGKRNVARGMKLRRASSMNVLKKRAVLAARRAVYKRFLRGRDKATLSAAEKDRIEQQVGRMKFIQAAIATKMLPKMRAIEQKRLANLRTKSSAPRLKPSKAPKLKPLKAPKR
;
A
#
# COMPACT_ATOMS: atom_id res chain seq x y z
N GLU A 1 17.54 -6.18 -30.76
CA GLU A 1 16.19 -6.54 -30.27
C GLU A 1 15.44 -5.26 -29.91
N GLU A 2 14.50 -4.87 -30.76
CA GLU A 2 13.66 -3.70 -30.55
C GLU A 2 12.62 -4.02 -29.47
N PHE A 3 12.89 -3.62 -28.23
CA PHE A 3 11.92 -3.70 -27.15
C PHE A 3 10.82 -2.67 -27.40
N LEU A 4 9.77 -3.07 -28.13
CA LEU A 4 8.54 -2.32 -28.24
C LEU A 4 7.94 -2.17 -26.82
N ASP A 5 8.11 -0.99 -26.22
CA ASP A 5 7.53 -0.62 -24.92
C ASP A 5 6.05 -0.26 -25.08
N GLU A 6 5.28 -1.21 -25.64
CA GLU A 6 3.85 -1.04 -25.86
C GLU A 6 3.13 -0.91 -24.52
N LYS A 7 2.70 0.31 -24.23
CA LYS A 7 1.80 0.59 -23.11
C LYS A 7 0.55 -0.28 -23.29
N LEU A 8 0.12 -0.97 -22.22
CA LEU A 8 -1.10 -1.79 -22.21
C LEU A 8 -2.26 -1.12 -22.96
N SER A 9 -2.95 -1.83 -23.86
CA SER A 9 -4.16 -1.29 -24.52
C SER A 9 -5.28 -1.02 -23.50
N ALA A 10 -6.22 -0.13 -23.84
CA ALA A 10 -7.36 0.19 -22.96
C ALA A 10 -8.18 -1.07 -22.61
N GLN A 11 -8.42 -1.94 -23.60
CA GLN A 11 -9.09 -3.21 -23.42
C GLN A 11 -8.31 -4.16 -22.50
N ALA A 12 -6.98 -4.25 -22.66
CA ALA A 12 -6.14 -5.06 -21.77
C ALA A 12 -6.20 -4.57 -20.31
N ARG A 13 -6.27 -3.25 -20.08
CA ARG A 13 -6.44 -2.67 -18.73
C ARG A 13 -7.76 -3.09 -18.10
N LEU A 14 -8.86 -3.03 -18.87
CA LEU A 14 -10.18 -3.46 -18.41
C LEU A 14 -10.19 -4.94 -18.05
N LYS A 15 -9.63 -5.80 -18.91
CA LYS A 15 -9.54 -7.25 -18.66
C LYS A 15 -8.72 -7.56 -17.40
N LYS A 16 -7.57 -6.89 -17.20
CA LYS A 16 -6.74 -7.05 -15.99
C LYS A 16 -7.46 -6.53 -14.73
N ARG A 17 -8.19 -5.42 -14.81
CA ARG A 17 -9.01 -4.88 -13.71
C ARG A 17 -10.10 -5.89 -13.31
N GLN A 18 -10.82 -6.45 -14.27
CA GLN A 18 -11.87 -7.45 -14.02
C GLN A 18 -11.27 -8.73 -13.40
N ALA A 19 -10.16 -9.26 -13.94
CA ALA A 19 -9.47 -10.40 -13.34
C ALA A 19 -9.02 -10.12 -11.90
N PHE A 20 -8.51 -8.90 -11.63
CA PHE A 20 -8.18 -8.49 -10.28
C PHE A 20 -9.42 -8.41 -9.37
N ALA A 21 -10.58 -7.99 -9.86
CA ALA A 21 -11.79 -7.99 -9.05
C ALA A 21 -12.25 -9.43 -8.70
N ARG A 22 -12.21 -10.36 -9.67
CA ARG A 22 -12.65 -11.76 -9.51
C ARG A 22 -11.91 -12.48 -8.39
N PHE A 23 -10.59 -12.32 -8.29
CA PHE A 23 -9.78 -13.02 -7.28
C PHE A 23 -9.64 -12.25 -5.94
N ARG A 24 -10.54 -11.31 -5.62
CA ARG A 24 -10.46 -10.48 -4.40
C ARG A 24 -10.38 -11.30 -3.11
N GLY A 25 -11.18 -12.35 -2.97
CA GLY A 25 -11.25 -13.18 -1.76
C GLY A 25 -9.93 -13.90 -1.48
N LYS A 26 -9.49 -14.72 -2.44
CA LYS A 26 -8.21 -15.45 -2.36
C LYS A 26 -7.02 -14.50 -2.12
N ARG A 27 -7.01 -13.34 -2.80
CA ARG A 27 -5.97 -12.32 -2.60
C ARG A 27 -5.95 -11.77 -1.17
N ASN A 28 -7.11 -11.46 -0.61
CA ASN A 28 -7.19 -10.87 0.73
C ASN A 28 -6.73 -11.87 1.80
N VAL A 29 -7.08 -13.15 1.65
CA VAL A 29 -6.57 -14.23 2.52
C VAL A 29 -5.04 -14.33 2.43
N ALA A 30 -4.49 -14.42 1.21
CA ALA A 30 -3.04 -14.50 0.99
C ALA A 30 -2.32 -13.25 1.52
N ARG A 31 -2.91 -12.06 1.36
CA ARG A 31 -2.39 -10.80 1.91
C ARG A 31 -2.37 -10.85 3.44
N GLY A 32 -3.46 -11.29 4.07
CA GLY A 32 -3.55 -11.43 5.53
C GLY A 32 -2.47 -12.36 6.08
N MET A 33 -2.31 -13.55 5.46
CA MET A 33 -1.26 -14.49 5.83
C MET A 33 0.15 -13.89 5.67
N LYS A 34 0.40 -13.17 4.57
CA LYS A 34 1.69 -12.52 4.34
C LYS A 34 2.00 -11.42 5.35
N LEU A 35 0.99 -10.63 5.74
CA LEU A 35 1.14 -9.59 6.76
C LEU A 35 1.44 -10.17 8.14
N ARG A 36 1.11 -11.43 8.42
CA ARG A 36 1.45 -12.05 9.71
C ARG A 36 2.92 -12.47 9.81
N ARG A 37 3.61 -12.59 8.68
CA ARG A 37 4.99 -13.08 8.60
C ARG A 37 5.99 -11.91 8.49
N ALA A 38 7.24 -12.15 8.87
CA ALA A 38 8.32 -11.20 8.63
C ALA A 38 8.68 -11.17 7.15
N SER A 39 8.94 -9.97 6.62
CA SER A 39 9.35 -9.80 5.22
C SER A 39 10.84 -10.14 5.04
N SER A 40 11.18 -10.86 3.97
CA SER A 40 12.58 -11.16 3.64
C SER A 40 13.36 -9.90 3.22
N MET A 41 14.69 -9.96 3.31
CA MET A 41 15.56 -8.84 2.94
C MET A 41 15.34 -8.35 1.50
N ASN A 42 15.12 -9.28 0.57
CA ASN A 42 14.82 -8.94 -0.84
C ASN A 42 13.52 -8.14 -0.98
N VAL A 43 12.50 -8.44 -0.16
CA VAL A 43 11.25 -7.66 -0.14
C VAL A 43 11.49 -6.27 0.44
N LEU A 44 12.29 -6.15 1.50
CA LEU A 44 12.63 -4.85 2.09
C LEU A 44 13.44 -3.97 1.13
N LYS A 45 14.40 -4.55 0.39
CA LYS A 45 15.14 -3.86 -0.69
C LYS A 45 14.17 -3.34 -1.77
N LYS A 46 13.24 -4.18 -2.25
CA LYS A 46 12.21 -3.76 -3.23
C LYS A 46 11.34 -2.61 -2.70
N ARG A 47 10.93 -2.67 -1.43
CA ARG A 47 10.17 -1.57 -0.79
C ARG A 47 10.98 -0.29 -0.68
N ALA A 48 12.27 -0.38 -0.36
CA ALA A 48 13.16 0.78 -0.29
C ALA A 48 13.31 1.47 -1.65
N VAL A 49 13.45 0.71 -2.74
CA VAL A 49 13.48 1.25 -4.11
C VAL A 49 12.15 1.93 -4.48
N LEU A 50 11.01 1.31 -4.15
CA LEU A 50 9.70 1.93 -4.39
C LEU A 50 9.50 3.22 -3.57
N ALA A 51 9.97 3.23 -2.32
CA ALA A 51 9.93 4.41 -1.47
C ALA A 51 10.84 5.53 -2.01
N ALA A 52 12.02 5.18 -2.50
CA ALA A 52 12.92 6.12 -3.17
C ALA A 52 12.29 6.73 -4.43
N ARG A 53 11.69 5.89 -5.30
CA ARG A 53 10.95 6.37 -6.49
C ARG A 53 9.83 7.32 -6.11
N ARG A 54 9.05 7.01 -5.07
CA ARG A 54 7.98 7.89 -4.56
C ARG A 54 8.52 9.20 -3.98
N ALA A 55 9.67 9.18 -3.31
CA ALA A 55 10.30 10.38 -2.80
C ALA A 55 10.72 11.31 -3.95
N VAL A 56 11.33 10.78 -5.00
CA VAL A 56 11.67 11.54 -6.22
C VAL A 56 10.39 12.07 -6.88
N TYR A 57 9.37 11.23 -7.03
CA TYR A 57 8.07 11.62 -7.59
C TYR A 57 7.44 12.80 -6.82
N LYS A 58 7.46 12.75 -5.48
CA LYS A 58 6.93 13.80 -4.61
C LYS A 58 7.64 15.15 -4.84
N ARG A 59 8.94 15.14 -5.16
CA ARG A 59 9.69 16.37 -5.48
C ARG A 59 9.16 17.04 -6.75
N PHE A 60 8.84 16.26 -7.79
CA PHE A 60 8.26 16.81 -9.02
C PHE A 60 6.83 17.31 -8.85
N LEU A 61 6.05 16.66 -7.98
CA LEU A 61 4.68 17.10 -7.71
C LEU A 61 4.61 18.44 -6.95
N ARG A 62 5.63 18.78 -6.16
CA ARG A 62 5.70 20.02 -5.36
C ARG A 62 4.43 20.28 -4.51
N GLY A 63 3.83 19.21 -3.98
CA GLY A 63 2.62 19.30 -3.16
C GLY A 63 1.31 19.13 -3.93
N ARG A 64 1.34 19.05 -5.26
CA ARG A 64 0.15 18.69 -6.07
C ARG A 64 -0.19 17.21 -5.92
N ASP A 65 -1.46 16.88 -6.02
CA ASP A 65 -1.92 15.50 -6.01
C ASP A 65 -1.67 14.82 -7.35
N LYS A 66 -1.14 13.59 -7.34
CA LYS A 66 -0.95 12.81 -8.58
C LYS A 66 -2.27 12.62 -9.33
N ALA A 67 -3.40 12.54 -8.61
CA ALA A 67 -4.71 12.27 -9.20
C ALA A 67 -5.16 13.39 -10.14
N THR A 68 -4.89 14.66 -9.78
CA THR A 68 -5.37 15.84 -10.50
C THR A 68 -4.60 16.13 -11.79
N LEU A 69 -3.43 15.51 -11.98
CA LEU A 69 -2.62 15.70 -13.19
C LEU A 69 -3.27 15.06 -14.43
N SER A 70 -3.09 15.70 -15.59
CA SER A 70 -3.44 15.13 -16.90
C SER A 70 -2.63 13.86 -17.18
N ALA A 71 -3.15 12.98 -18.04
CA ALA A 71 -2.46 11.76 -18.47
C ALA A 71 -1.08 12.08 -19.09
N ALA A 72 -1.00 13.12 -19.91
CA ALA A 72 0.26 13.54 -20.54
C ALA A 72 1.30 14.02 -19.51
N GLU A 73 0.86 14.75 -18.48
CA GLU A 73 1.74 15.23 -17.42
C GLU A 73 2.24 14.07 -16.53
N LYS A 74 1.36 13.11 -16.23
CA LYS A 74 1.73 11.87 -15.52
C LYS A 74 2.83 11.12 -16.27
N ASP A 75 2.69 10.97 -17.58
CA ASP A 75 3.68 10.28 -18.42
C ASP A 75 5.02 11.03 -18.45
N ARG A 76 5.00 12.36 -18.59
CA ARG A 76 6.22 13.19 -18.56
C ARG A 76 6.97 13.03 -17.25
N ILE A 77 6.28 13.10 -16.10
CA ILE A 77 6.90 12.93 -14.79
C ILE A 77 7.44 11.50 -14.61
N GLU A 78 6.70 10.48 -15.06
CA GLU A 78 7.17 9.09 -14.99
C GLU A 78 8.45 8.88 -15.82
N GLN A 79 8.57 9.50 -16.99
CA GLN A 79 9.80 9.47 -17.79
C GLN A 79 10.98 10.15 -17.07
N GLN A 80 10.77 11.35 -16.52
CA GLN A 80 11.80 12.08 -15.76
C GLN A 80 12.28 11.28 -14.55
N VAL A 81 11.35 10.73 -13.77
CA VAL A 81 11.66 9.86 -12.63
C VAL A 81 12.42 8.62 -13.13
N GLY A 82 12.00 8.02 -14.25
CA GLY A 82 12.64 6.87 -14.87
C GLY A 82 14.10 7.12 -15.28
N ARG A 83 14.46 8.35 -15.67
CA ARG A 83 15.84 8.75 -16.00
C ARG A 83 16.73 8.85 -14.74
N MET A 84 16.15 9.17 -13.58
CA MET A 84 16.89 9.36 -12.32
C MET A 84 17.20 8.04 -11.58
N LYS A 85 17.68 7.01 -12.26
CA LYS A 85 17.94 5.68 -11.67
C LYS A 85 19.05 5.70 -10.61
N PHE A 86 20.14 6.42 -10.88
CA PHE A 86 21.28 6.54 -9.96
C PHE A 86 20.89 7.23 -8.65
N ILE A 87 20.12 8.32 -8.75
CA ILE A 87 19.60 9.03 -7.58
C ILE A 87 18.64 8.14 -6.77
N GLN A 88 17.78 7.36 -7.45
CA GLN A 88 16.91 6.40 -6.77
C GLN A 88 17.71 5.33 -6.01
N ALA A 89 18.80 4.82 -6.59
CA ALA A 89 19.67 3.85 -5.92
C ALA A 89 20.31 4.44 -4.66
N ALA A 90 20.85 5.65 -4.75
CA ALA A 90 21.43 6.36 -3.61
C ALA A 90 20.41 6.68 -2.49
N ILE A 91 19.16 6.97 -2.86
CA ILE A 91 18.09 7.16 -1.88
C ILE A 91 17.66 5.81 -1.27
N ALA A 92 17.62 4.74 -2.07
CA ALA A 92 17.18 3.43 -1.62
C ALA A 92 18.09 2.86 -0.52
N THR A 93 19.42 3.06 -0.60
CA THR A 93 20.36 2.65 0.45
C THR A 93 20.05 3.34 1.78
N LYS A 94 19.78 4.66 1.75
CA LYS A 94 19.36 5.44 2.92
C LYS A 94 17.98 5.05 3.46
N MET A 95 17.09 4.55 2.60
CA MET A 95 15.72 4.16 2.98
C MET A 95 15.63 2.73 3.54
N LEU A 96 16.61 1.87 3.26
CA LEU A 96 16.62 0.49 3.75
C LEU A 96 16.52 0.36 5.28
N PRO A 97 17.30 1.08 6.12
CA PRO A 97 17.15 1.01 7.57
C PRO A 97 15.77 1.50 8.04
N LYS A 98 15.22 2.54 7.39
CA LYS A 98 13.86 3.02 7.69
C LYS A 98 12.80 1.95 7.39
N MET A 99 12.96 1.21 6.28
CA MET A 99 12.05 0.09 5.94
C MET A 99 12.15 -1.06 6.96
N ARG A 100 13.36 -1.35 7.46
CA ARG A 100 13.56 -2.32 8.54
C ARG A 100 12.86 -1.87 9.83
N ALA A 101 13.03 -0.61 10.24
CA ALA A 101 12.39 -0.07 11.45
C ALA A 101 10.84 -0.12 11.36
N ILE A 102 10.27 0.24 10.21
CA ILE A 102 8.82 0.13 9.96
C ILE A 102 8.35 -1.32 10.06
N GLU A 103 9.10 -2.27 9.50
CA GLU A 103 8.76 -3.69 9.59
C GLU A 103 8.84 -4.22 11.02
N GLN A 104 9.86 -3.81 11.79
CA GLN A 104 9.97 -4.18 13.20
C GLN A 104 8.81 -3.63 14.03
N LYS A 105 8.47 -2.35 13.86
CA LYS A 105 7.29 -1.75 14.51
C LYS A 105 6.01 -2.49 14.16
N ARG A 106 5.84 -2.89 12.91
CA ARG A 106 4.67 -3.67 12.45
C ARG A 106 4.57 -5.03 13.13
N LEU A 107 5.69 -5.75 13.27
CA LEU A 107 5.73 -7.05 13.94
C LEU A 107 5.53 -6.91 15.47
N ALA A 108 6.13 -5.89 16.09
CA ALA A 108 5.90 -5.57 17.50
C ALA A 108 4.42 -5.27 17.77
N ASN A 109 3.78 -4.45 16.94
CA ASN A 109 2.35 -4.14 17.04
C ASN A 109 1.47 -5.38 16.82
N LEU A 110 1.90 -6.32 15.97
CA LEU A 110 1.18 -7.58 15.77
C LEU A 110 1.26 -8.45 17.03
N ARG A 111 2.44 -8.58 17.64
CA ARG A 111 2.67 -9.34 18.87
C ARG A 111 1.89 -8.78 20.06
N THR A 112 1.94 -7.47 20.24
CA THR A 112 1.20 -6.78 21.32
C THR A 112 -0.31 -6.91 21.15
N LYS A 113 -0.83 -6.84 19.93
CA LYS A 113 -2.27 -7.04 19.67
C LYS A 113 -2.72 -8.47 19.96
N SER A 114 -1.85 -9.47 19.76
CA SER A 114 -2.16 -10.86 20.14
C SER A 114 -2.05 -11.12 21.64
N SER A 115 -1.21 -10.37 22.36
CA SER A 115 -1.03 -10.51 23.81
C SER A 115 -1.91 -9.57 24.64
N ALA A 116 -2.59 -8.60 24.01
CA ALA A 116 -3.50 -7.71 24.70
C ALA A 116 -4.67 -8.52 25.28
N PRO A 117 -4.95 -8.43 26.60
CA PRO A 117 -6.13 -9.05 27.16
C PRO A 117 -7.35 -8.49 26.42
N ARG A 118 -8.27 -9.38 26.00
CA ARG A 118 -9.54 -8.95 25.41
C ARG A 118 -10.16 -7.96 26.38
N LEU A 119 -10.35 -6.71 25.98
CA LEU A 119 -11.16 -5.77 26.75
C LEU A 119 -12.47 -6.49 27.04
N LYS A 120 -12.79 -6.67 28.32
CA LYS A 120 -14.09 -7.22 28.74
C LYS A 120 -15.16 -6.37 28.05
N PRO A 121 -16.20 -6.98 27.46
CA PRO A 121 -17.27 -6.19 26.86
C PRO A 121 -17.78 -5.21 27.91
N SER A 122 -17.75 -3.92 27.59
CA SER A 122 -18.38 -2.90 28.43
C SER A 122 -19.84 -3.32 28.61
N LYS A 123 -20.32 -3.33 29.86
CA LYS A 123 -21.74 -3.61 30.17
C LYS A 123 -22.60 -2.76 29.24
N ALA A 124 -23.40 -3.40 28.40
CA ALA A 124 -24.34 -2.71 27.53
C ALA A 124 -25.24 -1.83 28.41
N PRO A 125 -25.50 -0.56 28.03
CA PRO A 125 -26.45 0.26 28.74
C PRO A 125 -27.82 -0.43 28.67
N LYS A 126 -28.43 -0.71 29.83
CA LYS A 126 -29.76 -1.31 29.92
C LYS A 126 -30.74 -0.39 29.18
N LEU A 127 -31.26 -0.83 28.04
CA LEU A 127 -32.37 -0.14 27.38
C LEU A 127 -33.57 -0.15 28.33
N LYS A 128 -34.10 1.04 28.65
CA LYS A 128 -35.34 1.18 29.41
C LYS A 128 -36.48 0.55 28.58
N PRO A 129 -37.37 -0.25 29.19
CA PRO A 129 -38.51 -0.81 28.46
C PRO A 129 -39.42 0.30 27.98
N LEU A 130 -39.76 0.26 26.69
CA LEU A 130 -40.75 1.15 26.07
C LEU A 130 -42.11 0.86 26.72
N LYS A 131 -42.73 1.88 27.29
CA LYS A 131 -44.03 1.80 27.97
C LYS A 131 -45.10 1.51 26.91
N ALA A 132 -45.81 0.39 27.05
CA ALA A 132 -46.85 0.00 26.10
C ALA A 132 -47.98 1.05 26.05
N PRO A 133 -48.54 1.34 24.87
CA PRO A 133 -49.70 2.23 24.76
C PRO A 133 -50.92 1.57 25.39
N LYS A 134 -51.61 2.31 26.25
CA LYS A 134 -52.90 1.88 26.82
C LYS A 134 -53.95 1.86 25.70
N ARG A 135 -54.73 0.77 25.66
CA ARG A 135 -55.94 0.64 24.84
C ARG A 135 -57.02 1.61 25.31
#